data_AF-A0A4R6Y518-F1
#
_entry.id   AF-A0A4R6Y518-F1
#
_cell.length_a   1.000
_cell.length_b   1.000
_cell.length_c   1.000
_cell.angle_alpha   90.00
_cell.angle_beta   90.00
_cell.angle_gamma   90.00
#
_symmetry.space_group_name_H-M   'P 1'
#
loop_
_entity.id
_entity.type
_entity.pdbx_description
1 polymer ?
#
loop_
_entity_poly.entity_id
_entity_poly.type
_entity_poly.pdbx_seq_one_letter_code
_entity_poly.pdbx_strand_id
1 'polypeptide(L)' 'MRIIDRSTAFKRDFKKHGEIETALIEVLYKLLNDEALPDKYRDHSLTGDWLGSHSELF' A
#
# COMPACT_ATOMS: atom_id res chain seq x y z
N MET A 1 3.10 14.25 6.76
CA MET A 1 1.84 13.51 6.98
C MET A 1 1.06 13.51 5.67
N ARG A 2 1.24 12.45 4.88
CA ARG A 2 0.54 12.30 3.58
C ARG A 2 -0.92 11.93 3.83
N ILE A 3 -1.80 12.35 2.91
CA ILE A 3 -3.20 11.95 2.93
C ILE A 3 -3.31 10.67 2.11
N ILE A 4 -3.64 9.55 2.76
CA ILE A 4 -3.91 8.28 2.09
C ILE A 4 -5.39 8.27 1.69
N ASP A 5 -5.67 8.41 0.39
CA ASP A 5 -7.02 8.21 -0.14
C ASP A 5 -7.26 6.74 -0.46
N ARG A 6 -8.44 6.24 -0.07
CA ARG A 6 -8.81 4.83 -0.23
C ARG A 6 -9.87 4.70 -1.32
N SER A 7 -9.46 4.12 -2.44
CA SER A 7 -10.35 3.84 -3.56
C SER A 7 -11.49 2.87 -3.17
N THR A 8 -12.57 2.89 -3.95
CA THR A 8 -13.70 1.96 -3.77
C THR A 8 -13.29 0.51 -4.00
N ALA A 9 -12.35 0.26 -4.93
CA ALA A 9 -11.75 -1.05 -5.15
C ALA A 9 -11.00 -1.54 -3.90
N PHE A 10 -10.15 -0.69 -3.32
CA PHE A 10 -9.43 -1.00 -2.08
C PHE A 10 -10.38 -1.37 -0.94
N LYS A 11 -11.44 -0.59 -0.72
CA LYS A 11 -12.43 -0.85 0.34
C LYS A 11 -13.14 -2.21 0.17
N ARG A 12 -13.45 -2.59 -1.07
CA ARG A 12 -14.10 -3.89 -1.38
C ARG A 12 -13.16 -5.05 -1.10
N ASP A 13 -11.92 -4.96 -1.56
CA ASP A 13 -10.94 -6.02 -1.40
C ASP A 13 -10.51 -6.16 0.06
N PHE A 14 -10.35 -5.03 0.76
CA PHE A 14 -10.11 -5.00 2.20
C PHE A 14 -11.23 -5.68 3.00
N LYS A 15 -12.50 -5.45 2.65
CA LYS A 15 -13.63 -6.13 3.30
C LYS A 15 -13.66 -7.64 3.02
N LYS A 16 -13.18 -8.05 1.84
CA LYS A 16 -13.10 -9.46 1.43
C LYS A 16 -11.97 -10.20 2.14
N HIS A 17 -10.87 -9.51 2.42
CA HIS A 17 -9.68 -10.10 3.04
C HIS A 17 -9.63 -9.97 4.56
N GLY A 18 -10.44 -9.09 5.17
CA GLY A 18 -10.95 -9.17 6.56
C GLY A 18 -9.93 -9.04 7.70
N GLU A 19 -8.83 -9.78 7.64
CA GLU A 19 -7.72 -9.73 8.56
C GLU A 19 -6.69 -8.74 8.03
N ILE A 20 -6.49 -7.67 8.80
CA ILE A 20 -5.42 -6.72 8.54
C ILE A 20 -4.14 -7.37 9.02
N GLU A 21 -3.29 -7.79 8.10
CA GLU A 21 -1.96 -8.26 8.43
C GLU A 21 -1.17 -7.12 9.11
N THR A 22 -0.41 -7.46 10.15
CA THR A 22 0.47 -6.51 10.84
C THR A 22 1.47 -5.85 9.89
N ALA A 23 1.85 -6.55 8.82
CA ALA A 23 2.63 -6.01 7.72
C ALA A 23 1.96 -4.80 7.05
N LEU A 24 0.65 -4.86 6.78
CA LEU A 24 -0.09 -3.77 6.16
C LEU A 24 -0.15 -2.53 7.07
N ILE A 25 -0.30 -2.72 8.38
CA ILE A 25 -0.29 -1.62 9.36
C ILE A 25 1.09 -0.95 9.39
N GLU A 26 2.17 -1.74 9.40
CA GLU A 26 3.55 -1.23 9.40
C GLU A 26 3.84 -0.40 8.14
N VAL A 27 3.43 -0.91 6.96
CA VAL A 27 3.57 -0.22 5.68
C VAL A 27 2.80 1.11 5.69
N LEU A 28 1.52 1.10 6.08
CA LEU A 28 0.69 2.31 6.14
C LEU A 28 1.28 3.37 7.10
N TYR A 29 1.81 2.93 8.24
CA TYR A 29 2.46 3.83 9.19
C TYR A 29 3.70 4.50 8.59
N LYS A 30 4.54 3.74 7.89
CA LYS A 30 5.73 4.28 7.21
C LYS A 30 5.36 5.26 6.09
N LEU A 31 4.39 4.91 5.26
CA LEU A 31 3.88 5.77 4.20
C LEU A 31 3.30 7.10 4.74
N LEU A 32 2.59 7.06 5.87
CA LEU A 32 2.06 8.27 6.52
C LEU A 32 3.16 9.19 7.04
N ASN A 33 4.25 8.60 7.52
CA ASN A 33 5.40 9.31 8.09
C ASN A 33 6.47 9.68 7.05
N ASP A 34 6.26 9.41 5.75
CA ASP A 34 7.27 9.62 4.71
C ASP A 34 8.57 8.82 4.95
N GLU A 35 8.47 7.69 5.64
CA GLU A 35 9.60 6.81 5.91
C GLU A 35 9.82 5.80 4.77
N ALA A 36 11.08 5.43 4.53
CA ALA A 36 11.42 4.40 3.57
C ALA A 36 10.89 3.02 4.01
N LEU A 37 10.29 2.31 3.07
CA LEU A 37 9.84 0.95 3.26
C LEU A 37 11.06 0.01 3.31
N PRO A 38 11.10 -0.96 4.24
CA PRO A 38 12.18 -1.93 4.30
C PRO A 38 12.17 -2.83 3.07
N ASP A 39 13.36 -3.22 2.58
CA ASP A 39 13.58 -4.03 1.35
C ASP A 39 12.69 -5.28 1.22
N LYS A 40 12.22 -5.83 2.34
CA LYS A 40 11.28 -6.97 2.36
C LYS A 40 9.96 -6.69 1.61
N TYR A 41 9.53 -5.43 1.51
CA TYR A 41 8.29 -5.05 0.82
C TYR A 41 8.46 -4.76 -0.66
N ARG A 42 9.71 -4.80 -1.19
CA ARG A 42 10.03 -4.62 -2.62
C ARG A 42 9.27 -3.47 -3.27
N ASP A 43 9.24 -2.30 -2.61
CA ASP A 43 8.58 -1.12 -3.17
C ASP A 43 9.19 -0.80 -4.53
N HIS A 44 8.37 -0.91 -5.58
CA HIS A 44 8.77 -0.54 -6.93
C HIS A 44 7.62 0.19 -7.61
N SER A 45 7.96 1.22 -8.38
CA SER A 45 6.99 1.89 -9.22
C SER A 45 6.40 0.89 -10.22
N LEU A 46 5.07 0.85 -10.34
CA LEU A 46 4.45 0.09 -11.41
C LEU A 46 4.71 0.77 -12.75
N THR A 47 4.89 -0.05 -13.77
CA THR A 47 5.02 0.36 -15.17
C THR A 47 3.76 -0.01 -15.98
N GLY A 48 3.51 0.67 -17.10
CA GLY A 48 2.36 0.39 -18.00
C GLY A 48 1.15 1.29 -17.73
N ASP A 49 -0.07 0.79 -17.89
CA ASP A 49 -1.34 1.49 -17.54
C ASP A 49 -1.43 1.92 -16.06
N TRP A 50 -0.52 1.41 -15.23
CA TRP A 50 -0.40 1.71 -13.81
C TRP A 50 0.67 2.76 -13.50
N LEU A 51 1.16 3.49 -14.52
CA LEU A 51 2.17 4.55 -14.36
C LEU A 51 1.70 5.57 -13.31
N GLY A 52 2.42 5.65 -12.18
CA GLY A 52 2.07 6.51 -11.04
C GLY A 52 1.36 5.80 -9.88
N SER A 53 1.04 4.51 -10.02
CA SER A 53 0.68 3.64 -8.91
C SER A 53 1.94 2.89 -8.43
N HIS A 54 2.17 2.83 -7.13
CA HIS A 54 3.17 1.93 -6.55
C HIS A 54 2.49 0.59 -6.31
N SER A 55 3.02 -0.52 -6.84
CA SER A 55 2.57 -1.85 -6.44
C SER A 55 3.36 -2.25 -5.24
N GLU A 56 2.67 -2.36 -4.13
CA GLU A 56 3.08 -3.26 -3.08
C GLU A 56 2.22 -4.53 -3.25
N LEU A 57 2.90 -5.63 -3.55
CA LEU A 57 2.47 -7.02 -3.35
C LEU A 57 1.51 -7.64 -4.39
N PHE A 58 2.09 -8.49 -5.24
CA PHE A 58 1.65 -9.87 -5.46
C PHE A 58 2.85 -10.80 -5.29
#